data_AF-A0A225V1V7-F1
#
_entry.id   AF-A0A225V1V7-F1
#
_cell.length_a   1.000
_cell.length_b   1.000
_cell.length_c   1.000
_cell.angle_alpha   90.00
_cell.angle_beta   90.00
_cell.angle_gamma   90.00
#
_symmetry.space_group_name_H-M   'P 1'
#
loop_
_entity.id
_entity.type
_entity.pdbx_description
1 polymer ?
#
loop_
_entity_poly.entity_id
_entity_poly.type
_entity_poly.pdbx_seq_one_letter_code
_entity_poly.pdbx_strand_id
1 'polypeptide(L)'
;MEDLQVGDSGSATPEEFERLRQIIWKKRHLLIGKGNALPPVAKGVVCDIDDGNAKPIALRTRKVPTRFRDKVAGLIKGLLAAEIIRP
;
A
#
# COMPACT_ATOMS: atom_id res chain seq x y z
N MET A 1 4.97 -0.08 -23.25
CA MET A 1 5.47 1.25 -22.83
C MET A 1 4.25 1.98 -22.32
N GLU A 2 3.98 1.91 -21.02
CA GLU A 2 2.91 2.70 -20.44
C GLU A 2 3.45 4.12 -20.25
N ASP A 3 2.79 5.08 -20.88
CA ASP A 3 3.17 6.48 -20.81
C ASP A 3 3.05 6.96 -19.36
N LEU A 4 4.19 7.24 -18.75
CA LEU A 4 4.25 7.92 -17.47
C LEU A 4 3.71 9.34 -17.68
N GLN A 5 2.44 9.54 -17.37
CA GLN A 5 1.82 10.86 -17.37
C GLN A 5 2.42 11.67 -16.22
N VAL A 6 3.41 12.48 -16.54
CA VAL A 6 3.84 13.59 -15.69
C VAL A 6 2.76 14.67 -15.83
N GLY A 7 2.25 15.19 -14.69
CA GLY A 7 1.19 16.22 -14.67
C GLY A 7 1.61 17.55 -15.33
N ASP A 8 0.65 18.50 -15.34
CA ASP A 8 0.63 19.74 -16.14
C ASP A 8 1.99 20.43 -16.40
N SER A 9 2.21 20.75 -17.68
CA SER A 9 3.45 21.21 -18.30
C SER A 9 3.65 22.72 -18.33
N GLY A 10 2.84 23.48 -17.59
CA GLY A 10 2.82 24.95 -17.69
C GLY A 10 4.13 25.67 -17.32
N SER A 11 5.07 25.01 -16.63
CA SER A 11 6.27 25.69 -16.09
C SER A 11 7.61 24.96 -16.27
N ALA A 12 7.63 23.76 -16.86
CA ALA A 12 8.82 22.93 -16.91
C ALA A 12 9.36 22.78 -18.34
N THR A 13 10.68 22.89 -18.48
CA THR A 13 11.42 22.74 -19.74
C THR A 13 11.47 21.27 -20.19
N PRO A 14 11.65 21.00 -21.50
CA PRO A 14 11.80 19.64 -22.01
C PRO A 14 12.93 18.86 -21.31
N GLU A 15 14.03 19.52 -20.95
CA GLU A 15 15.14 18.91 -20.22
C GLU A 15 14.74 18.46 -18.80
N GLU A 16 13.89 19.22 -18.11
CA GLU A 16 13.39 18.87 -16.78
C GLU A 16 12.46 17.67 -16.83
N PHE A 17 11.62 17.57 -17.85
CA PHE A 17 10.77 16.39 -18.09
C PHE A 17 11.58 15.13 -18.36
N GLU A 18 12.64 15.23 -19.19
CA GLU A 18 13.49 14.08 -19.47
C GLU A 18 14.26 13.64 -18.21
N ARG A 19 14.80 14.58 -17.44
CA ARG A 19 15.42 14.27 -16.14
C ARG A 19 14.45 13.59 -15.18
N LEU A 20 13.21 14.06 -15.11
CA LEU A 20 12.19 13.47 -14.25
C LEU A 20 11.82 12.05 -14.70
N ARG A 21 11.65 11.82 -16.00
CA ARG A 21 11.43 10.48 -16.57
C ARG A 21 12.56 9.52 -16.23
N GLN A 22 13.82 9.96 -16.36
CA GLN A 22 14.99 9.15 -16.00
C GLN A 22 15.01 8.79 -14.50
N ILE A 23 14.69 9.73 -13.62
CA ILE A 23 14.62 9.50 -12.17
C ILE A 23 13.52 8.50 -11.84
N ILE A 24 12.32 8.68 -12.42
CA ILE A 24 11.18 7.80 -12.20
C ILE A 24 11.47 6.39 -12.69
N TRP A 25 12.10 6.27 -13.87
CA TRP A 25 12.52 4.97 -14.40
C TRP A 25 13.53 4.27 -13.49
N LYS A 26 14.56 5.00 -13.03
CA LYS A 26 15.58 4.47 -12.11
C LYS A 26 14.96 4.03 -10.77
N LYS A 27 13.94 4.75 -10.30
CA LYS A 27 13.23 4.48 -9.03
C LYS A 27 11.96 3.65 -9.19
N ARG A 28 11.66 3.09 -10.36
CA ARG A 28 10.40 2.37 -10.64
C ARG A 28 10.07 1.24 -9.67
N HIS A 29 11.10 0.59 -9.13
CA HIS A 29 10.97 -0.49 -8.14
C HIS A 29 10.47 -0.01 -6.77
N LEU A 30 10.52 1.30 -6.51
CA LEU A 30 9.98 1.95 -5.31
C LEU A 30 8.56 2.48 -5.52
N LEU A 31 8.09 2.52 -6.77
CA LEU A 31 6.80 3.11 -7.09
C LEU A 31 5.70 2.08 -6.86
N ILE A 32 4.69 2.51 -6.12
CA ILE A 32 3.49 1.73 -5.87
C ILE A 32 2.61 1.86 -7.12
N GLY A 33 2.40 0.76 -7.83
CA GLY A 33 1.47 0.72 -8.96
C GLY A 33 0.04 1.05 -8.54
N LYS A 34 -0.83 1.29 -9.52
CA LYS A 34 -2.26 1.56 -9.25
C LYS A 34 -2.93 0.32 -8.66
N GLY A 35 -3.25 0.37 -7.36
CA GLY A 35 -3.85 -0.73 -6.60
C GLY A 35 -3.42 -0.67 -5.15
N ASN A 36 -4.01 -1.52 -4.29
CA ASN A 36 -3.60 -1.67 -2.89
C ASN A 36 -2.25 -2.42 -2.76
N ALA A 37 -1.27 -2.05 -3.59
CA ALA A 37 0.07 -2.61 -3.50
C ALA A 37 0.69 -2.08 -2.21
N LEU A 38 0.74 -2.95 -1.22
CA LEU A 38 1.35 -2.65 0.06
C LEU A 38 2.87 -2.52 -0.20
N PRO A 39 3.51 -1.47 0.33
CA PRO A 39 4.96 -1.35 0.20
C PRO A 39 5.60 -2.63 0.76
N PRO A 40 6.75 -3.07 0.21
CA PRO A 40 7.46 -4.21 0.77
C PRO A 40 7.64 -3.98 2.27
N VAL A 41 7.31 -4.99 3.08
CA VAL A 41 7.46 -4.93 4.54
C VAL A 41 8.84 -4.39 4.85
N ALA A 42 8.90 -3.31 5.64
CA ALA A 42 10.15 -2.72 6.09
C ALA A 42 10.89 -3.77 6.91
N LYS A 43 11.85 -4.46 6.27
CA LYS A 43 12.63 -5.52 6.92
C LYS A 43 13.46 -4.89 8.04
N GLY A 44 13.20 -5.29 9.29
CA GLY A 44 14.07 -5.01 10.42
C GLY A 44 13.55 -4.05 11.50
N VAL A 45 12.33 -3.50 11.37
CA VAL A 45 11.71 -2.69 12.43
C VAL A 45 10.42 -3.36 12.88
N VAL A 46 10.39 -3.80 14.14
CA VAL A 46 9.17 -4.25 14.81
C VAL A 46 8.60 -3.06 15.57
N CYS A 47 7.36 -2.69 15.28
CA CYS A 47 6.63 -1.70 16.08
C CYS A 47 6.01 -2.42 17.27
N ASP A 48 6.52 -2.15 18.47
CA ASP A 48 5.91 -2.66 19.70
C ASP A 48 4.70 -1.80 20.09
N ILE A 49 3.71 -2.43 20.73
CA ILE A 49 2.56 -1.75 21.31
C ILE A 49 2.68 -1.96 22.82
N ASP A 50 3.16 -0.94 23.53
CA ASP A 50 3.22 -0.99 24.99
C ASP A 50 1.80 -0.95 25.56
N ASP A 51 1.36 -2.10 26.07
CA ASP A 51 0.10 -2.26 26.79
C ASP A 51 0.29 -2.11 28.31
N GLY A 52 1.54 -1.96 28.77
CA GLY A 52 1.98 -1.93 30.16
C GLY A 52 1.65 -3.22 30.89
N ASN A 53 0.37 -3.38 31.26
CA ASN A 53 -0.20 -4.58 31.87
C ASN A 53 -1.74 -4.58 31.73
N ALA A 54 -2.26 -3.98 30.66
CA ALA A 54 -3.68 -3.90 30.41
C ALA A 54 -4.28 -5.31 30.21
N LYS A 55 -5.45 -5.56 30.77
CA LYS A 55 -6.14 -6.84 30.55
C LYS A 55 -6.63 -6.92 29.10
N PRO A 56 -6.41 -8.04 28.38
CA PRO A 56 -6.94 -8.22 27.04
C PRO A 56 -8.46 -8.05 27.00
N ILE A 57 -8.97 -7.38 25.96
CA ILE A 57 -10.41 -7.18 25.77
C ILE A 57 -10.88 -8.09 24.64
N ALA A 58 -11.77 -9.04 24.98
CA ALA A 58 -12.46 -9.86 23.98
C ALA A 58 -13.69 -9.10 23.44
N LEU A 59 -13.54 -8.47 22.27
CA LEU A 59 -14.66 -7.82 21.58
C LEU A 59 -15.40 -8.79 20.65
N ARG A 60 -16.74 -8.71 20.65
CA ARG A 60 -17.56 -9.45 19.70
C ARG A 60 -17.45 -8.84 18.30
N THR A 61 -17.41 -9.69 17.28
CA THR A 61 -17.35 -9.24 15.89
C THR A 61 -18.63 -8.51 15.47
N ARG A 62 -18.48 -7.47 14.66
CA ARG A 62 -19.61 -6.76 14.03
C ARG A 62 -20.00 -7.47 12.74
N LYS A 63 -21.29 -7.67 12.50
CA LYS A 63 -21.78 -8.24 11.23
C LYS A 63 -21.48 -7.28 10.07
N VAL A 64 -20.85 -7.80 9.03
CA VAL A 64 -20.61 -7.07 7.77
C VAL A 64 -21.88 -7.11 6.91
N PRO A 65 -22.39 -5.95 6.45
CA PRO A 65 -23.52 -5.89 5.52
C PRO A 65 -23.25 -6.72 4.25
N THR A 66 -24.27 -7.41 3.73
CA THR A 66 -24.12 -8.36 2.62
C THR A 66 -23.41 -7.74 1.41
N ARG A 67 -23.74 -6.50 1.05
CA ARG A 67 -23.13 -5.75 -0.06
C ARG A 67 -21.62 -5.55 0.02
N PHE A 68 -21.02 -5.74 1.20
CA PHE A 68 -19.58 -5.56 1.41
C PHE A 68 -18.83 -6.88 1.66
N ARG A 69 -19.54 -8.00 1.81
CA ARG A 69 -18.91 -9.28 2.19
C ARG A 69 -17.86 -9.72 1.18
N ASP A 70 -18.16 -9.64 -0.11
CA ASP A 70 -17.23 -10.07 -1.16
C ASP A 70 -15.99 -9.18 -1.24
N LYS A 71 -16.17 -7.85 -1.04
CA LYS A 71 -15.06 -6.90 -0.99
C LYS A 71 -14.15 -7.16 0.22
N VAL A 72 -14.74 -7.40 1.39
CA VAL A 72 -13.99 -7.70 2.62
C VAL A 72 -13.28 -9.04 2.50
N ALA A 73 -13.93 -10.06 1.94
CA ALA A 73 -13.32 -11.35 1.67
C ALA A 73 -12.14 -11.24 0.69
N GLY A 74 -12.29 -10.46 -0.39
CA GLY A 74 -11.21 -10.17 -1.33
C GLY A 74 -10.02 -9.48 -0.67
N LEU A 75 -10.29 -8.50 0.21
CA LEU A 75 -9.26 -7.81 0.97
C LEU A 75 -8.50 -8.77 1.91
N ILE A 76 -9.23 -9.57 2.70
CA ILE A 76 -8.63 -10.52 3.65
C ILE A 76 -7.76 -11.54 2.90
N LYS A 77 -8.24 -12.07 1.76
CA LYS A 77 -7.46 -12.99 0.91
C LYS A 77 -6.17 -12.33 0.41
N GLY A 78 -6.23 -11.07 -0.02
CA GLY A 78 -5.05 -10.32 -0.46
C GLY A 78 -4.03 -10.11 0.66
N LEU A 79 -4.50 -9.78 1.87
CA LEU A 79 -3.63 -9.59 3.05
C LEU A 79 -2.96 -10.88 3.51
N LEU A 80 -3.68 -12.01 3.45
CA LEU A 80 -3.12 -13.34 3.74
C LEU A 80 -2.06 -13.74 2.71
N ALA A 81 -2.33 -13.53 1.42
CA ALA A 81 -1.38 -13.83 0.34
C ALA A 81 -0.10 -12.98 0.42
N ALA A 82 -0.19 -11.78 1.01
CA ALA A 82 0.95 -10.89 1.25
C ALA A 82 1.66 -11.16 2.60
N GLU A 83 1.23 -12.16 3.37
CA GLU A 83 1.77 -12.52 4.71
C GLU A 83 1.76 -11.38 5.75
N ILE A 84 0.88 -10.39 5.58
CA ILE A 84 0.76 -9.25 6.50
C ILE A 84 -0.03 -9.64 7.75
N ILE A 85 -1.02 -10.52 7.57
CA ILE A 85 -1.81 -11.11 8.66
C ILE A 85 -1.63 -12.63 8.64
N ARG A 86 -1.76 -13.25 9.81
CA ARG A 86 -1.71 -14.70 9.98
C ARG A 86 -3.03 -15.20 10.60
N PRO A 87 -3.44 -16.45 10.32
CA PRO A 87 -4.62 -17.06 10.94
C PRO A 87 -4.51 -17.19 12.47
#